data_AF-A0A1C5JAW8-F1
#
_entry.id   AF-A0A1C5JAW8-F1
#
_cell.length_a   1.000
_cell.length_b   1.000
_cell.length_c   1.000
_cell.angle_alpha   90.00
_cell.angle_beta   90.00
_cell.angle_gamma   90.00
#
_symmetry.space_group_name_H-M   'P 1'
#
loop_
_entity.id
_entity.type
_entity.pdbx_description
1 polymer ?
#
loop_
_entity_poly.entity_id
_entity_poly.type
_entity_poly.pdbx_seq_one_letter_code
_entity_poly.pdbx_strand_id
1 'polypeptide(L)'
;MPIPHTFGNPRAVPERGRPAAARERAARAGPAAARITGTPPPHPAGAPLSAPSTHRPARRARRALAVVFLLVVAGLPAGSSTGGGTGSGTLRVLQMNLCNSGRAGCWTGRAVPRAAEVIAAELPDVVTLNEVCRDDVDTLERALAGRHAGGRVVSAFQAAGDRPSGSATRCNNGQPYGIGLLARLDARGDRPEVHRGTYPAQDPADPEERVWLCLHAAAVLHACTTHLANTDGAVALAQCGQLVGAVVPAIRRAEGYAPTVLGGDLNLRAGGVPDVRSCVPPDYRRVDDGARQQIMATSDVTICCHRAVDMRGSTDHPALLATLTVGGGAPAGSSTIAR
;
A
#
# COMPACT_ATOMS: atom_id res chain seq x y z
N MET A 1 -62.60 1.50 12.08
CA MET A 1 -62.83 2.80 11.43
C MET A 1 -61.50 3.35 10.94
N PRO A 2 -61.22 3.33 9.63
CA PRO A 2 -60.03 3.96 9.07
C PRO A 2 -60.35 5.35 8.51
N ILE A 3 -59.47 6.32 8.76
CA ILE A 3 -59.50 7.67 8.21
C ILE A 3 -58.68 7.68 6.90
N PRO A 4 -59.19 8.26 5.79
CA PRO A 4 -58.41 8.37 4.56
C PRO A 4 -57.62 9.68 4.52
N HIS A 5 -56.34 9.60 4.15
CA HIS A 5 -55.55 10.76 3.76
C HIS A 5 -55.43 10.82 2.23
N THR A 6 -55.89 11.95 1.69
CA THR A 6 -55.87 12.36 0.30
C THR A 6 -54.47 12.81 -0.13
N PHE A 7 -54.00 12.30 -1.28
CA PHE A 7 -52.81 12.78 -1.97
C PHE A 7 -53.14 14.04 -2.79
N GLY A 8 -52.53 15.17 -2.43
CA GLY A 8 -52.55 16.41 -3.19
C GLY A 8 -51.25 16.59 -3.99
N ASN A 9 -51.40 16.81 -5.29
CA ASN A 9 -50.34 16.98 -6.29
C ASN A 9 -49.94 18.46 -6.42
N PRO A 10 -48.65 18.86 -6.35
CA PRO A 10 -48.25 20.21 -6.73
C PRO A 10 -47.57 20.29 -8.11
N ARG A 11 -48.30 20.98 -8.98
CA ARG A 11 -47.95 21.85 -10.11
C ARG A 11 -46.47 22.05 -10.48
N ALA A 12 -46.27 21.98 -11.79
CA ALA A 12 -45.10 22.39 -12.55
C ALA A 12 -44.66 23.85 -12.30
N VAL A 13 -43.34 24.06 -12.30
CA VAL A 13 -42.66 25.37 -12.26
C VAL A 13 -42.12 25.68 -13.66
N PRO A 14 -42.27 26.91 -14.17
CA PRO A 14 -41.80 27.29 -15.50
C PRO A 14 -40.30 27.65 -15.52
N GLU A 15 -39.66 27.32 -16.64
CA GLU A 15 -38.29 27.66 -17.04
C GLU A 15 -38.02 29.17 -16.93
N ARG A 16 -36.85 29.52 -16.36
CA ARG A 16 -36.26 30.86 -16.50
C ARG A 16 -34.92 30.76 -17.22
N GLY A 17 -34.82 31.57 -18.27
CA GLY A 17 -33.72 31.60 -19.22
C GLY A 17 -32.37 32.03 -18.65
N ARG A 18 -31.32 31.51 -19.31
CA ARG A 18 -29.93 31.93 -19.19
C ARG A 18 -29.66 33.13 -20.11
N PRO A 19 -29.04 34.22 -19.64
CA PRO A 19 -28.35 35.15 -20.53
C PRO A 19 -26.92 34.66 -20.80
N ALA A 20 -26.49 34.89 -22.04
CA ALA A 20 -25.19 34.56 -22.59
C ALA A 20 -24.05 35.35 -21.92
N ALA A 21 -22.99 34.64 -21.54
CA ALA A 21 -21.74 35.25 -21.10
C ALA A 21 -20.84 35.56 -22.29
N ALA A 22 -20.44 36.83 -22.31
CA ALA A 22 -19.41 37.53 -23.06
C ALA A 22 -18.28 36.69 -23.69
N ARG A 23 -18.06 36.98 -24.98
CA ARG A 23 -16.77 36.87 -25.65
C ARG A 23 -15.81 37.89 -25.07
N GLU A 24 -14.62 37.46 -24.69
CA GLU A 24 -13.48 38.36 -24.52
C GLU A 24 -12.26 37.78 -25.25
N ARG A 25 -11.80 38.55 -26.24
CA ARG A 25 -10.55 38.38 -26.97
C ARG A 25 -9.57 39.41 -26.42
N ALA A 26 -8.36 38.99 -26.08
CA ALA A 26 -7.07 39.72 -26.13
C ALA A 26 -6.11 39.01 -25.15
N ALA A 27 -4.80 38.93 -25.30
CA ALA A 27 -3.85 39.17 -26.38
C ALA A 27 -2.50 38.62 -25.89
N ARG A 28 -1.66 38.19 -26.83
CA ARG A 28 -0.17 38.19 -26.86
C ARG A 28 0.62 38.30 -25.54
N ALA A 29 1.50 37.33 -25.30
CA ALA A 29 2.95 37.54 -25.17
C ALA A 29 3.69 36.18 -25.12
N GLY A 30 4.62 35.96 -26.06
CA GLY A 30 5.69 34.96 -25.91
C GLY A 30 6.83 35.52 -25.06
N PRO A 31 7.80 34.68 -24.66
CA PRO A 31 8.97 34.54 -25.52
C PRO A 31 9.64 33.14 -25.59
N ALA A 32 10.30 32.94 -26.74
CA ALA A 32 11.60 32.28 -26.96
C ALA A 32 11.89 30.90 -26.33
N ALA A 33 11.63 29.84 -27.11
CA ALA A 33 12.33 28.56 -26.95
C ALA A 33 13.67 28.61 -27.69
N ALA A 34 14.78 28.61 -26.94
CA ALA A 34 16.12 28.39 -27.47
C ALA A 34 16.25 26.93 -27.92
N ARG A 35 16.50 26.74 -29.22
CA ARG A 35 16.78 25.46 -29.87
C ARG A 35 18.24 25.08 -29.54
N ILE A 36 18.45 24.12 -28.65
CA ILE A 36 19.76 23.47 -28.50
C ILE A 36 19.76 22.22 -29.39
N THR A 37 20.35 22.37 -30.57
CA THR A 37 20.76 21.27 -31.44
C THR A 37 22.13 20.78 -30.95
N GLY A 38 22.14 19.70 -30.17
CA GLY A 38 23.35 18.99 -29.76
C GLY A 38 23.42 17.63 -30.43
N THR A 39 24.24 17.52 -31.47
CA THR A 39 24.61 16.27 -32.14
C THR A 39 25.52 15.44 -31.23
N PRO A 40 25.25 14.15 -30.97
CA PRO A 40 26.19 13.29 -30.24
C PRO A 40 27.33 12.81 -31.17
N PRO A 41 28.58 12.70 -30.67
CA PRO A 41 29.71 12.16 -31.42
C PRO A 41 29.63 10.63 -31.59
N PRO A 42 30.27 10.07 -32.64
CA PRO A 42 30.26 8.64 -32.93
C PRO A 42 31.20 7.86 -31.99
N HIS A 43 30.71 6.75 -31.44
CA HIS A 43 31.56 5.74 -30.78
C HIS A 43 32.27 4.87 -31.83
N PRO A 44 33.60 4.64 -31.67
CA PRO A 44 34.32 3.75 -32.55
C PRO A 44 34.02 2.27 -32.26
N ALA A 45 33.86 1.54 -33.35
CA ALA A 45 33.74 0.09 -33.43
C ALA A 45 35.09 -0.63 -33.29
N GLY A 46 35.01 -1.90 -32.90
CA GLY A 46 36.09 -2.89 -32.98
C GLY A 46 36.55 -3.38 -31.60
N ALA A 47 36.78 -4.67 -31.35
CA ALA A 47 36.73 -5.86 -32.18
C ALA A 47 36.77 -7.09 -31.24
N PRO A 48 36.67 -8.33 -31.75
CA PRO A 48 36.17 -9.52 -31.05
C PRO A 48 37.29 -10.46 -30.53
N LEU A 49 36.88 -11.71 -30.20
CA LEU A 49 37.66 -12.93 -29.86
C LEU A 49 37.72 -13.15 -28.33
N SER A 50 37.37 -14.30 -27.76
CA SER A 50 37.60 -15.68 -28.20
C SER A 50 36.59 -16.65 -27.57
N ALA A 51 36.39 -17.76 -28.28
CA ALA A 51 35.60 -18.92 -27.89
C ALA A 51 36.41 -19.92 -27.00
N PRO A 52 36.05 -21.22 -26.91
CA PRO A 52 35.59 -21.88 -25.70
C PRO A 52 36.69 -22.74 -25.04
N SER A 53 36.58 -22.98 -23.72
CA SER A 53 37.37 -24.03 -23.05
C SER A 53 36.49 -25.18 -22.57
N THR A 54 36.94 -26.35 -22.98
CA THR A 54 36.43 -27.70 -22.81
C THR A 54 36.60 -28.27 -21.40
N HIS A 55 35.71 -29.22 -21.05
CA HIS A 55 35.94 -30.49 -20.32
C HIS A 55 37.07 -30.56 -19.27
N ARG A 56 36.86 -31.09 -18.04
CA ARG A 56 36.57 -32.50 -17.64
C ARG A 56 36.92 -32.59 -16.10
N PRO A 57 36.97 -33.76 -15.43
CA PRO A 57 35.91 -34.62 -14.89
C PRO A 57 36.01 -34.83 -13.35
N ALA A 58 35.15 -35.72 -12.84
CA ALA A 58 34.99 -36.20 -11.47
C ALA A 58 36.24 -36.68 -10.70
N ARG A 59 36.23 -36.52 -9.37
CA ARG A 59 36.85 -37.44 -8.37
C ARG A 59 35.94 -37.49 -7.12
N ARG A 60 35.21 -38.60 -6.93
CA ARG A 60 35.51 -39.73 -6.04
C ARG A 60 35.63 -39.37 -4.54
N ALA A 61 34.56 -39.73 -3.82
CA ALA A 61 34.51 -40.52 -2.59
C ALA A 61 35.75 -40.57 -1.69
N ARG A 62 35.57 -40.34 -0.38
CA ARG A 62 35.67 -41.40 0.64
C ARG A 62 35.48 -40.90 2.09
N ARG A 63 34.79 -41.76 2.84
CA ARG A 63 34.94 -42.11 4.28
C ARG A 63 34.01 -41.43 5.30
N ALA A 64 33.09 -42.27 5.76
CA ALA A 64 32.41 -42.25 7.03
C ALA A 64 33.39 -42.42 8.21
N LEU A 65 33.02 -41.86 9.37
CA LEU A 65 33.24 -42.51 10.66
C LEU A 65 32.16 -42.03 11.64
N ALA A 66 31.34 -42.99 12.10
CA ALA A 66 30.39 -42.83 13.18
C ALA A 66 31.13 -42.98 14.52
N VAL A 67 30.80 -42.17 15.51
CA VAL A 67 31.04 -42.48 16.93
C VAL A 67 29.77 -42.16 17.70
N VAL A 68 29.16 -43.23 18.19
CA VAL A 68 28.05 -43.27 19.14
C VAL A 68 28.62 -43.00 20.52
N PHE A 69 28.04 -42.05 21.26
CA PHE A 69 28.14 -42.02 22.72
C PHE A 69 26.76 -41.73 23.31
N LEU A 70 26.18 -42.79 23.88
CA LEU A 70 25.03 -42.80 24.76
C LEU A 70 25.49 -42.38 26.16
N LEU A 71 24.91 -41.31 26.71
CA LEU A 71 24.84 -41.12 28.15
C LEU A 71 23.44 -40.63 28.54
N VAL A 72 22.78 -41.50 29.30
CA VAL A 72 21.51 -41.30 30.02
C VAL A 72 21.76 -40.35 31.19
N VAL A 73 20.98 -39.27 31.29
CA VAL A 73 20.81 -38.50 32.53
C VAL A 73 19.31 -38.31 32.80
N ALA A 74 18.99 -38.51 34.08
CA ALA A 74 17.69 -38.68 34.69
C ALA A 74 16.74 -37.48 34.58
N GLY A 75 15.46 -37.80 34.79
CA GLY A 75 14.33 -36.90 34.77
C GLY A 75 14.40 -35.73 35.75
N LEU A 76 14.00 -34.57 35.23
CA LEU A 76 13.40 -33.46 35.95
C LEU A 76 12.17 -33.05 35.11
N PRO A 77 10.94 -33.00 35.67
CA PRO A 77 9.84 -32.35 34.99
C PRO A 77 10.07 -30.84 35.10
N ALA A 78 10.89 -30.30 34.20
CA ALA A 78 10.92 -28.88 33.96
C ALA A 78 9.56 -28.51 33.37
N GLY A 79 8.66 -28.01 34.22
CA GLY A 79 7.47 -27.30 33.80
C GLY A 79 7.90 -26.18 32.88
N SER A 80 7.89 -26.45 31.58
CA SER A 80 8.05 -25.45 30.55
C SER A 80 6.75 -24.68 30.59
N SER A 81 6.74 -23.61 31.39
CA SER A 81 5.82 -22.52 31.17
C SER A 81 6.03 -22.10 29.71
N THR A 82 5.16 -22.58 28.83
CA THR A 82 4.92 -21.99 27.52
C THR A 82 4.31 -20.61 27.76
N GLY A 83 5.06 -19.72 28.39
CA GLY A 83 4.85 -18.30 28.22
C GLY A 83 5.24 -18.04 26.78
N GLY A 84 4.25 -18.09 25.88
CA GLY A 84 4.37 -17.57 24.53
C GLY A 84 4.62 -16.08 24.64
N GLY A 85 5.85 -15.71 24.95
CA GLY A 85 6.33 -14.36 24.76
C GLY A 85 6.25 -14.13 23.26
N THR A 86 5.33 -13.25 22.86
CA THR A 86 5.31 -12.62 21.54
C THR A 86 6.64 -11.90 21.39
N GLY A 87 7.64 -12.63 20.89
CA GLY A 87 8.96 -12.11 20.64
C GLY A 87 8.84 -10.85 19.80
N SER A 88 9.65 -9.84 20.11
CA SER A 88 9.71 -8.65 19.27
C SER A 88 10.05 -9.06 17.84
N GLY A 89 9.14 -8.76 16.93
CA GLY A 89 9.26 -9.09 15.51
C GLY A 89 9.75 -7.89 14.71
N THR A 90 10.57 -8.15 13.69
CA THR A 90 10.85 -7.16 12.64
C THR A 90 9.81 -7.29 11.54
N LEU A 91 9.24 -6.16 11.11
CA LEU A 91 8.28 -6.06 10.02
C LEU A 91 8.82 -5.10 8.95
N ARG A 92 8.87 -5.49 7.70
CA ARG A 92 9.26 -4.66 6.54
C ARG A 92 8.02 -4.30 5.75
N VAL A 93 7.79 -3.01 5.56
CA VAL A 93 6.60 -2.49 4.85
C VAL A 93 7.06 -1.73 3.63
N LEU A 94 6.52 -2.11 2.47
CA LEU A 94 6.80 -1.49 1.19
C LEU A 94 5.52 -0.84 0.64
N GLN A 95 5.53 0.47 0.52
CA GLN A 95 4.45 1.22 -0.13
C GLN A 95 4.86 1.61 -1.55
N MET A 96 3.93 1.49 -2.50
CA MET A 96 4.14 1.83 -3.91
C MET A 96 2.88 2.44 -4.54
N ASN A 97 3.03 3.57 -5.23
CA ASN A 97 2.08 4.02 -6.25
C ASN A 97 2.62 3.61 -7.65
N LEU A 98 1.85 2.80 -8.38
CA LEU A 98 2.32 2.17 -9.61
C LEU A 98 1.95 2.93 -10.89
N CYS A 99 1.09 3.94 -10.83
CA CYS A 99 0.54 4.62 -12.02
C CYS A 99 0.15 3.63 -13.14
N ASN A 100 -0.52 2.53 -12.79
CA ASN A 100 -0.70 1.39 -13.68
C ASN A 100 -2.05 1.38 -14.42
N SER A 101 -2.82 2.47 -14.37
CA SER A 101 -4.13 2.55 -15.03
C SER A 101 -4.07 2.38 -16.54
N GLY A 102 -2.94 2.69 -17.18
CA GLY A 102 -2.86 2.76 -18.64
C GLY A 102 -3.40 4.05 -19.24
N ARG A 103 -3.76 5.03 -18.41
CA ARG A 103 -4.46 6.26 -18.82
C ARG A 103 -3.74 7.54 -18.38
N ALA A 104 -3.11 7.50 -17.21
CA ALA A 104 -2.36 8.64 -16.67
C ALA A 104 -1.05 8.86 -17.44
N GLY A 105 -0.56 10.10 -17.49
CA GLY A 105 0.66 10.46 -18.22
C GLY A 105 1.94 9.82 -17.65
N CYS A 106 1.93 9.37 -16.40
CA CYS A 106 3.02 8.62 -15.77
C CYS A 106 3.05 7.13 -16.16
N TRP A 107 2.04 6.62 -16.87
CA TRP A 107 1.97 5.22 -17.24
C TRP A 107 3.03 4.87 -18.29
N THR A 108 3.81 3.82 -18.00
CA THR A 108 4.86 3.32 -18.91
C THR A 108 4.66 1.88 -19.34
N GLY A 109 3.68 1.16 -18.76
CA GLY A 109 3.51 -0.28 -18.91
C GLY A 109 4.56 -1.14 -18.21
N ARG A 110 5.53 -0.54 -17.50
CA ARG A 110 6.65 -1.26 -16.86
C ARG A 110 6.55 -1.38 -15.34
N ALA A 111 5.56 -0.72 -14.72
CA ALA A 111 5.49 -0.60 -13.26
C ALA A 111 5.33 -1.94 -12.54
N VAL A 112 4.47 -2.83 -13.03
CA VAL A 112 4.20 -4.13 -12.38
C VAL A 112 5.40 -5.08 -12.41
N PRO A 113 6.06 -5.33 -13.56
CA PRO A 113 7.30 -6.09 -13.57
C PRO A 113 8.38 -5.49 -12.65
N ARG A 114 8.52 -4.15 -12.65
CA ARG A 114 9.47 -3.47 -11.77
C ARG A 114 9.13 -3.63 -10.29
N ALA A 115 7.86 -3.53 -9.92
CA ALA A 115 7.40 -3.76 -8.56
C ALA A 115 7.68 -5.20 -8.10
N ALA A 116 7.49 -6.19 -8.96
CA ALA A 116 7.84 -7.58 -8.65
C ALA A 116 9.35 -7.76 -8.39
N GLU A 117 10.22 -7.09 -9.15
CA GLU A 117 11.67 -7.07 -8.90
C GLU A 117 12.00 -6.42 -7.55
N VAL A 118 11.36 -5.30 -7.23
CA VAL A 118 11.57 -4.60 -5.94
C VAL A 118 11.09 -5.46 -4.78
N ILE A 119 9.91 -6.06 -4.86
CA ILE A 119 9.42 -7.01 -3.85
C ILE A 119 10.44 -8.15 -3.67
N ALA A 120 10.97 -8.69 -4.76
CA ALA A 120 11.93 -9.78 -4.71
C ALA A 120 13.29 -9.38 -4.09
N ALA A 121 13.74 -8.15 -4.32
CA ALA A 121 15.00 -7.65 -3.79
C ALA A 121 14.88 -7.19 -2.33
N GLU A 122 13.74 -6.59 -1.97
CA GLU A 122 13.53 -5.97 -0.67
C GLU A 122 12.87 -6.87 0.35
N LEU A 123 12.32 -8.03 -0.06
CA LEU A 123 11.73 -9.03 0.82
C LEU A 123 10.78 -8.43 1.88
N PRO A 124 9.79 -7.59 1.48
CA PRO A 124 8.88 -6.98 2.44
C PRO A 124 7.96 -8.03 3.06
N ASP A 125 7.44 -7.74 4.24
CA ASP A 125 6.40 -8.55 4.90
C ASP A 125 5.00 -8.04 4.54
N VAL A 126 4.88 -6.73 4.29
CA VAL A 126 3.64 -6.07 3.88
C VAL A 126 3.91 -5.20 2.66
N VAL A 127 3.04 -5.28 1.67
CA VAL A 127 3.08 -4.42 0.49
C VAL A 127 1.75 -3.69 0.35
N THR A 128 1.79 -2.36 0.29
CA THR A 128 0.62 -1.52 0.06
C THR A 128 0.74 -0.86 -1.31
N LEU A 129 -0.28 -1.07 -2.16
CA LEU A 129 -0.29 -0.66 -3.55
C LEU A 129 -1.35 0.40 -3.81
N ASN A 130 -0.96 1.45 -4.53
CA ASN A 130 -1.87 2.41 -5.14
C ASN A 130 -1.76 2.32 -6.66
N GLU A 131 -2.85 2.71 -7.32
CA GLU A 131 -2.94 2.79 -8.78
C GLU A 131 -2.60 1.47 -9.51
N VAL A 132 -3.22 0.37 -9.07
CA VAL A 132 -2.98 -0.98 -9.59
C VAL A 132 -4.24 -1.58 -10.22
N CYS A 133 -4.07 -2.44 -11.23
CA CYS A 133 -5.17 -3.22 -11.81
C CYS A 133 -5.37 -4.51 -11.01
N ARG A 134 -6.61 -5.00 -10.96
CA ARG A 134 -6.98 -6.15 -10.12
C ARG A 134 -6.05 -7.37 -10.27
N ASP A 135 -5.80 -7.83 -11.49
CA ASP A 135 -5.07 -9.09 -11.71
C ASP A 135 -3.55 -8.90 -11.54
N ASP A 136 -3.07 -7.66 -11.53
CA ASP A 136 -1.67 -7.36 -11.21
C ASP A 136 -1.38 -7.59 -9.71
N VAL A 137 -2.39 -7.50 -8.84
CA VAL A 137 -2.25 -7.87 -7.43
C VAL A 137 -1.87 -9.34 -7.30
N ASP A 138 -2.50 -10.24 -8.05
CA ASP A 138 -2.16 -11.67 -8.05
C ASP A 138 -0.72 -11.92 -8.54
N THR A 139 -0.27 -11.11 -9.51
CA THR A 139 1.13 -11.19 -10.00
C THR A 139 2.12 -10.78 -8.93
N LEU A 140 1.84 -9.70 -8.19
CA LEU A 140 2.69 -9.23 -7.11
C LEU A 140 2.61 -10.15 -5.88
N GLU A 141 1.48 -10.82 -5.65
CA GLU A 141 1.33 -11.85 -4.63
C GLU A 141 2.26 -13.03 -4.88
N ARG A 142 2.29 -13.52 -6.12
CA ARG A 142 3.23 -14.59 -6.53
C ARG A 142 4.69 -14.16 -6.35
N ALA A 143 5.02 -12.90 -6.67
CA ALA A 143 6.37 -12.38 -6.48
C ALA A 143 6.78 -12.36 -4.99
N LEU A 144 5.86 -11.97 -4.10
CA LEU A 144 6.07 -12.00 -2.66
C LEU A 144 6.19 -13.45 -2.15
N ALA A 145 5.26 -14.34 -2.55
CA ALA A 145 5.23 -15.72 -2.12
C ALA A 145 6.48 -16.51 -2.55
N GLY A 146 6.99 -16.27 -3.76
CA GLY A 146 8.15 -16.97 -4.31
C GLY A 146 9.48 -16.72 -3.57
N ARG A 147 9.51 -15.81 -2.59
CA ARG A 147 10.72 -15.40 -1.87
C ARG A 147 10.76 -15.77 -0.40
N HIS A 148 9.64 -16.26 0.14
CA HIS A 148 9.55 -16.63 1.54
C HIS A 148 9.31 -18.14 1.68
N ALA A 149 10.32 -18.83 2.24
CA ALA A 149 10.18 -20.23 2.61
C ALA A 149 9.39 -20.32 3.93
N GLY A 150 8.17 -20.84 3.86
CA GLY A 150 7.27 -20.91 5.01
C GLY A 150 6.43 -19.64 5.20
N GLY A 151 5.20 -19.83 5.69
CA GLY A 151 4.19 -18.78 5.74
C GLY A 151 3.23 -18.83 4.56
N ARG A 152 2.15 -18.06 4.68
CA ARG A 152 1.12 -17.86 3.66
C ARG A 152 1.13 -16.39 3.27
N VAL A 153 1.21 -16.10 1.99
CA VAL A 153 0.89 -14.76 1.49
C VAL A 153 -0.61 -14.67 1.29
N VAL A 154 -1.17 -13.54 1.69
CA VAL A 154 -2.56 -13.18 1.46
C VAL A 154 -2.58 -11.84 0.73
N SER A 155 -3.57 -11.66 -0.13
CA SER A 155 -3.81 -10.40 -0.82
C SER A 155 -5.26 -9.97 -0.71
N ALA A 156 -5.49 -8.66 -0.86
CA ALA A 156 -6.80 -8.07 -0.99
C ALA A 156 -6.76 -6.91 -1.97
N PHE A 157 -7.92 -6.61 -2.56
CA PHE A 157 -8.10 -5.54 -3.54
C PHE A 157 -9.40 -4.78 -3.29
N GLN A 158 -9.35 -3.46 -3.49
CA GLN A 158 -10.50 -2.57 -3.50
C GLN A 158 -10.45 -1.71 -4.76
N ALA A 159 -11.50 -1.83 -5.58
CA ALA A 159 -11.65 -1.00 -6.77
C ALA A 159 -11.98 0.44 -6.35
N ALA A 160 -11.38 1.42 -7.04
CA ALA A 160 -11.84 2.79 -7.02
C ALA A 160 -13.15 2.90 -7.82
N GLY A 161 -14.09 3.71 -7.36
CA GLY A 161 -15.29 4.04 -8.10
C GLY A 161 -15.01 4.99 -9.25
N ASP A 162 -15.88 5.00 -10.25
CA ASP A 162 -15.99 6.02 -11.29
C ASP A 162 -17.35 6.70 -11.10
N ARG A 163 -17.31 7.91 -10.55
CA ARG A 163 -18.53 8.65 -10.18
C ARG A 163 -19.48 8.88 -11.36
N PRO A 164 -19.01 9.27 -12.57
CA PRO A 164 -19.90 9.49 -13.70
C PRO A 164 -20.71 8.25 -14.12
N SER A 165 -20.10 7.06 -14.11
CA SER A 165 -20.76 5.82 -14.51
C SER A 165 -21.39 5.04 -13.35
N GLY A 166 -21.05 5.36 -12.09
CA GLY A 166 -21.41 4.58 -10.92
C GLY A 166 -20.77 3.17 -10.87
N SER A 167 -19.81 2.90 -11.76
CA SER A 167 -19.10 1.62 -11.87
C SER A 167 -17.69 1.72 -11.26
N ALA A 168 -16.88 0.66 -11.35
CA ALA A 168 -15.46 0.76 -11.02
C ALA A 168 -14.69 1.54 -12.11
N THR A 169 -13.73 2.37 -11.68
CA THR A 169 -12.68 2.90 -12.56
C THR A 169 -11.93 1.73 -13.21
N ARG A 170 -11.60 1.87 -14.49
CA ARG A 170 -11.01 0.81 -15.31
C ARG A 170 -9.60 1.13 -15.76
N CYS A 171 -8.75 0.11 -15.70
CA CYS A 171 -7.50 0.09 -16.43
C CYS A 171 -7.75 0.00 -17.95
N ASN A 172 -6.74 0.32 -18.77
CA ASN A 172 -6.84 0.25 -20.23
C ASN A 172 -7.14 -1.16 -20.77
N ASN A 173 -6.83 -2.21 -20.00
CA ASN A 173 -7.14 -3.61 -20.28
C ASN A 173 -8.56 -4.02 -19.83
N GLY A 174 -9.37 -3.08 -19.33
CA GLY A 174 -10.75 -3.31 -18.88
C GLY A 174 -10.89 -3.85 -17.45
N GLN A 175 -9.80 -4.15 -16.75
CA GLN A 175 -9.86 -4.59 -15.36
C GLN A 175 -10.25 -3.44 -14.41
N PRO A 176 -10.86 -3.74 -13.25
CA PRO A 176 -10.99 -2.75 -12.18
C PRO A 176 -9.62 -2.20 -11.77
N TYR A 177 -9.56 -0.90 -11.57
CA TYR A 177 -8.41 -0.16 -11.07
C TYR A 177 -8.65 0.25 -9.61
N GLY A 178 -7.61 0.28 -8.79
CA GLY A 178 -7.74 0.72 -7.40
C GLY A 178 -6.48 0.50 -6.57
N ILE A 179 -6.70 0.01 -5.34
CA ILE A 179 -5.65 -0.23 -4.33
C ILE A 179 -5.57 -1.71 -3.98
N GLY A 180 -4.35 -2.16 -3.69
CA GLY A 180 -4.05 -3.54 -3.32
C GLY A 180 -3.24 -3.63 -2.03
N LEU A 181 -3.40 -4.71 -1.30
CA LEU A 181 -2.63 -4.99 -0.09
C LEU A 181 -2.18 -6.45 -0.10
N LEU A 182 -0.91 -6.68 0.18
CA LEU A 182 -0.33 -8.01 0.33
C LEU A 182 0.33 -8.12 1.70
N ALA A 183 0.18 -9.26 2.36
CA ALA A 183 0.84 -9.52 3.62
C ALA A 183 1.34 -10.97 3.69
N ARG A 184 2.56 -11.16 4.21
CA ARG A 184 3.04 -12.46 4.64
C ARG A 184 2.57 -12.71 6.06
N LEU A 185 1.84 -13.79 6.27
CA LEU A 185 1.38 -14.26 7.56
C LEU A 185 1.98 -15.63 7.87
N ASP A 186 2.16 -15.93 9.15
CA ASP A 186 2.54 -17.27 9.57
C ASP A 186 1.42 -18.27 9.24
N ALA A 187 1.80 -19.46 8.77
CA ALA A 187 0.84 -20.45 8.25
C ALA A 187 -0.07 -21.07 9.32
N ARG A 188 0.14 -20.76 10.60
CA ARG A 188 -0.54 -21.39 11.75
C ARG A 188 -1.69 -20.56 12.34
N GLY A 189 -2.01 -19.41 11.76
CA GLY A 189 -3.10 -18.54 12.21
C GLY A 189 -4.37 -18.64 11.37
N ASP A 190 -5.45 -18.05 11.89
CA ASP A 190 -6.73 -17.95 11.21
C ASP A 190 -6.63 -17.18 9.87
N ARG A 191 -7.68 -17.27 9.07
CA ARG A 191 -7.79 -16.43 7.88
C ARG A 191 -7.92 -14.97 8.34
N PRO A 192 -7.13 -14.04 7.76
CA PRO A 192 -7.28 -12.64 8.08
C PRO A 192 -8.62 -12.11 7.57
N GLU A 193 -9.20 -11.19 8.31
CA GLU A 193 -10.39 -10.46 7.92
C GLU A 193 -10.02 -9.30 6.99
N VAL A 194 -10.87 -9.04 6.00
CA VAL A 194 -10.67 -7.98 5.01
C VAL A 194 -11.78 -6.95 5.13
N HIS A 195 -11.41 -5.72 5.46
CA HIS A 195 -12.31 -4.58 5.56
C HIS A 195 -11.99 -3.58 4.45
N ARG A 196 -13.02 -3.00 3.83
CA ARG A 196 -12.84 -2.08 2.71
C ARG A 196 -14.02 -1.12 2.61
N GLY A 197 -13.80 0.01 1.95
CA GLY A 197 -14.88 0.94 1.67
C GLY A 197 -14.46 2.14 0.83
N THR A 198 -15.47 2.90 0.43
CA THR A 198 -15.33 4.20 -0.23
C THR A 198 -15.43 5.29 0.83
N TYR A 199 -14.66 6.37 0.68
CA TYR A 199 -14.80 7.52 1.58
C TYR A 199 -16.12 8.27 1.30
N PRO A 200 -16.85 8.70 2.34
CA PRO A 200 -17.93 9.69 2.24
C PRO A 200 -17.46 11.02 1.65
N ALA A 201 -16.29 11.52 2.08
CA ALA A 201 -15.69 12.70 1.49
C ALA A 201 -15.05 12.31 0.14
N GLN A 202 -15.56 12.87 -0.95
CA GLN A 202 -15.06 12.68 -2.31
C GLN A 202 -14.78 14.03 -2.96
N ASP A 203 -13.77 14.08 -3.81
CA ASP A 203 -13.43 15.29 -4.56
C ASP A 203 -14.33 15.41 -5.79
N PRO A 204 -15.21 16.42 -5.88
CA PRO A 204 -16.14 16.56 -7.00
C PRO A 204 -15.44 16.81 -8.35
N ALA A 205 -14.19 17.29 -8.36
CA ALA A 205 -13.43 17.56 -9.57
C ALA A 205 -12.73 16.30 -10.15
N ASP A 206 -12.53 15.27 -9.32
CA ASP A 206 -11.94 14.00 -9.72
C ASP A 206 -13.05 12.97 -9.97
N PRO A 207 -13.19 12.38 -11.17
CA PRO A 207 -14.17 11.32 -11.41
C PRO A 207 -13.87 10.03 -10.64
N GLU A 208 -12.60 9.80 -10.27
CA GLU A 208 -12.19 8.63 -9.48
C GLU A 208 -12.59 8.80 -8.01
N GLU A 209 -13.30 7.81 -7.47
CA GLU A 209 -13.62 7.80 -6.04
C GLU A 209 -12.48 7.19 -5.22
N ARG A 210 -12.17 7.83 -4.10
CA ARG A 210 -11.12 7.40 -3.19
C ARG A 210 -11.63 6.37 -2.20
N VAL A 211 -10.78 5.39 -1.91
CA VAL A 211 -11.12 4.17 -1.20
C VAL A 211 -10.06 3.80 -0.16
N TRP A 212 -10.42 2.93 0.76
CA TRP A 212 -9.54 2.35 1.76
C TRP A 212 -9.70 0.83 1.82
N LEU A 213 -8.63 0.15 2.23
CA LEU A 213 -8.55 -1.30 2.35
C LEU A 213 -7.70 -1.65 3.56
N CYS A 214 -8.19 -2.55 4.41
CA CYS A 214 -7.48 -3.06 5.56
C CYS A 214 -7.57 -4.60 5.62
N LEU A 215 -6.48 -5.20 6.10
CA LEU A 215 -6.37 -6.61 6.42
C LEU A 215 -6.06 -6.74 7.91
N HIS A 216 -6.84 -7.55 8.62
CA HIS A 216 -6.69 -7.77 10.04
C HIS A 216 -6.40 -9.25 10.32
N ALA A 217 -5.23 -9.53 10.88
CA ALA A 217 -4.86 -10.82 11.44
C ALA A 217 -4.70 -10.65 12.96
N ALA A 218 -5.66 -11.19 13.72
CA ALA A 218 -5.74 -11.00 15.16
C ALA A 218 -4.41 -11.32 15.86
N ALA A 219 -3.98 -10.43 16.77
CA ALA A 219 -2.71 -10.49 17.50
C ALA A 219 -1.42 -10.51 16.66
N VAL A 220 -1.51 -10.50 15.33
CA VAL A 220 -0.36 -10.57 14.42
C VAL A 220 -0.12 -9.20 13.77
N LEU A 221 -1.12 -8.69 13.04
CA LEU A 221 -0.95 -7.51 12.20
C LEU A 221 -2.30 -6.91 11.81
N HIS A 222 -2.39 -5.58 11.83
CA HIS A 222 -3.43 -4.84 11.15
C HIS A 222 -2.80 -3.92 10.10
N ALA A 223 -2.94 -4.26 8.81
CA ALA A 223 -2.35 -3.50 7.72
C ALA A 223 -3.43 -2.78 6.90
N CYS A 224 -3.24 -1.50 6.61
CA CYS A 224 -4.16 -0.72 5.80
C CYS A 224 -3.44 -0.02 4.63
N THR A 225 -4.18 0.23 3.56
CA THR A 225 -3.76 1.02 2.42
C THR A 225 -4.86 1.95 1.94
N THR A 226 -4.48 3.08 1.37
CA THR A 226 -5.38 4.05 0.75
C THR A 226 -4.65 4.88 -0.29
N HIS A 227 -5.42 5.51 -1.19
CA HIS A 227 -4.98 6.56 -2.09
C HIS A 227 -5.97 7.73 -1.94
N LEU A 228 -5.49 8.88 -1.48
CA LEU A 228 -6.34 10.03 -1.15
C LEU A 228 -6.50 10.98 -2.34
N ALA A 229 -7.47 11.91 -2.23
CA ALA A 229 -7.73 12.91 -3.26
C ALA A 229 -6.47 13.70 -3.63
N ASN A 230 -6.23 13.90 -4.93
CA ASN A 230 -5.02 14.57 -5.43
C ASN A 230 -5.27 16.04 -5.82
N THR A 231 -6.51 16.42 -6.10
CA THR A 231 -6.89 17.77 -6.57
C THR A 231 -7.43 18.67 -5.47
N ASP A 232 -7.91 18.11 -4.36
CA ASP A 232 -8.37 18.86 -3.18
C ASP A 232 -7.70 18.33 -1.89
N GLY A 233 -6.80 19.14 -1.35
CA GLY A 233 -6.07 18.81 -0.12
C GLY A 233 -6.96 18.75 1.13
N ALA A 234 -8.03 19.53 1.20
CA ALA A 234 -8.95 19.49 2.35
C ALA A 234 -9.77 18.19 2.35
N VAL A 235 -10.20 17.74 1.17
CA VAL A 235 -10.81 16.41 1.00
C VAL A 235 -9.81 15.31 1.36
N ALA A 236 -8.57 15.39 0.89
CA ALA A 236 -7.52 14.43 1.26
C ALA A 236 -7.31 14.38 2.78
N LEU A 237 -7.24 15.53 3.45
CA LEU A 237 -7.10 15.58 4.91
C LEU A 237 -8.30 14.95 5.63
N ALA A 238 -9.53 15.20 5.16
CA ALA A 238 -10.74 14.59 5.72
C ALA A 238 -10.74 13.06 5.56
N GLN A 239 -10.34 12.55 4.39
CA GLN A 239 -10.22 11.11 4.14
C GLN A 239 -9.13 10.47 5.02
N CYS A 240 -7.99 11.13 5.17
CA CYS A 240 -6.93 10.69 6.09
C CYS A 240 -7.46 10.59 7.53
N GLY A 241 -8.08 11.68 8.03
CA GLY A 241 -8.64 11.73 9.37
C GLY A 241 -9.72 10.67 9.60
N GLN A 242 -10.54 10.37 8.59
CA GLN A 242 -11.52 9.30 8.69
C GLN A 242 -10.88 7.91 8.80
N LEU A 243 -9.87 7.61 7.98
CA LEU A 243 -9.23 6.29 8.02
C LEU A 243 -8.53 6.07 9.36
N VAL A 244 -7.69 7.01 9.77
CA VAL A 244 -6.85 6.86 10.96
C VAL A 244 -7.62 7.11 12.26
N GLY A 245 -8.57 8.05 12.25
CA GLY A 245 -9.33 8.46 13.43
C GLY A 245 -10.65 7.73 13.65
N ALA A 246 -11.21 7.07 12.63
CA ALA A 246 -12.52 6.40 12.77
C ALA A 246 -12.50 4.94 12.29
N VAL A 247 -12.06 4.66 11.06
CA VAL A 247 -12.13 3.31 10.47
C VAL A 247 -11.21 2.34 11.20
N VAL A 248 -9.92 2.66 11.32
CA VAL A 248 -8.94 1.80 12.01
C VAL A 248 -9.34 1.54 13.48
N PRO A 249 -9.71 2.57 14.29
CA PRO A 249 -10.21 2.34 15.64
C PRO A 249 -11.50 1.51 15.70
N ALA A 250 -12.39 1.62 14.71
CA ALA A 250 -13.62 0.81 14.68
C ALA A 250 -13.32 -0.67 14.42
N ILE A 251 -12.45 -0.98 13.46
CA ILE A 251 -12.02 -2.37 13.18
C ILE A 251 -11.34 -2.96 14.41
N ARG A 252 -10.40 -2.23 15.04
CA ARG A 252 -9.70 -2.68 16.25
C ARG A 252 -10.64 -2.98 17.43
N ARG A 253 -11.76 -2.24 17.56
CA ARG A 253 -12.77 -2.52 18.60
C ARG A 253 -13.59 -3.77 18.29
N ALA A 254 -13.83 -4.07 17.03
CA ALA A 254 -14.61 -5.23 16.59
C ALA A 254 -13.78 -6.52 16.59
N GLU A 255 -12.57 -6.47 16.03
CA GLU A 255 -11.73 -7.65 15.76
C GLU A 255 -10.64 -7.87 16.82
N GLY A 256 -10.43 -6.89 17.69
CA GLY A 256 -9.37 -6.88 18.68
C GLY A 256 -8.13 -6.11 18.24
N TYR A 257 -7.18 -5.99 19.17
CA TYR A 257 -5.96 -5.25 18.94
C TYR A 257 -4.93 -6.06 18.14
N ALA A 258 -4.31 -5.39 17.16
CA ALA A 258 -3.07 -5.84 16.56
C ALA A 258 -2.19 -4.62 16.23
N PRO A 259 -0.86 -4.77 16.23
CA PRO A 259 0.07 -3.74 15.77
C PRO A 259 -0.37 -3.25 14.39
N THR A 260 -0.58 -1.93 14.27
CA THR A 260 -1.19 -1.37 13.07
C THR A 260 -0.16 -0.65 12.22
N VAL A 261 -0.18 -0.92 10.92
CA VAL A 261 0.56 -0.18 9.90
C VAL A 261 -0.38 0.28 8.78
N LEU A 262 -0.16 1.49 8.29
CA LEU A 262 -0.86 2.06 7.15
C LEU A 262 0.18 2.57 6.15
N GLY A 263 0.04 2.21 4.88
CA GLY A 263 0.86 2.73 3.80
C GLY A 263 -0.01 3.28 2.67
N GLY A 264 0.31 4.43 2.12
CA GLY A 264 -0.38 4.94 0.94
C GLY A 264 0.23 6.22 0.37
N ASP A 265 -0.17 6.55 -0.85
CA ASP A 265 -0.05 7.90 -1.41
C ASP A 265 -1.18 8.75 -0.84
N LEU A 266 -0.82 9.62 0.10
CA LEU A 266 -1.81 10.44 0.79
C LEU A 266 -2.07 11.76 0.08
N ASN A 267 -1.36 12.07 -1.00
CA ASN A 267 -1.43 13.38 -1.66
C ASN A 267 -1.26 14.58 -0.70
N LEU A 268 -0.70 14.34 0.48
CA LEU A 268 -0.42 15.31 1.53
C LEU A 268 1.06 15.24 1.90
N ARG A 269 1.62 16.37 2.30
CA ARG A 269 3.03 16.51 2.66
C ARG A 269 3.19 16.99 4.09
N ALA A 270 4.27 16.60 4.75
CA ALA A 270 4.68 17.23 6.00
C ALA A 270 5.06 18.70 5.72
N GLY A 271 4.50 19.63 6.49
CA GLY A 271 4.65 21.06 6.24
C GLY A 271 3.89 21.56 5.00
N GLY A 272 3.03 20.73 4.39
CA GLY A 272 2.14 21.13 3.30
C GLY A 272 0.95 21.98 3.77
N VAL A 273 0.14 22.41 2.81
CA VAL A 273 -1.15 23.09 3.08
C VAL A 273 -2.25 22.33 2.33
N PRO A 274 -3.04 21.47 3.01
CA PRO A 274 -2.93 21.11 4.42
C PRO A 274 -1.74 20.18 4.73
N ASP A 275 -1.37 20.14 6.01
CA ASP A 275 -0.27 19.32 6.51
C ASP A 275 -0.76 17.91 6.82
N VAL A 276 -0.07 16.88 6.32
CA VAL A 276 -0.41 15.47 6.62
C VAL A 276 -0.41 15.21 8.14
N ARG A 277 0.43 15.91 8.91
CA ARG A 277 0.52 15.73 10.37
C ARG A 277 -0.78 16.08 11.08
N SER A 278 -1.65 16.88 10.47
CA SER A 278 -2.94 17.26 11.04
C SER A 278 -3.96 16.09 11.12
N CYS A 279 -3.75 14.99 10.39
CA CYS A 279 -4.57 13.78 10.50
C CYS A 279 -3.88 12.61 11.20
N VAL A 280 -2.64 12.79 11.68
CA VAL A 280 -1.88 11.73 12.35
C VAL A 280 -2.09 11.83 13.86
N PRO A 281 -2.65 10.78 14.50
CA PRO A 281 -2.78 10.77 15.96
C PRO A 281 -1.42 10.96 16.65
N PRO A 282 -1.37 11.65 17.81
CA PRO A 282 -0.11 11.91 18.51
C PRO A 282 0.68 10.66 18.91
N ASP A 283 -0.01 9.53 19.10
CA ASP A 283 0.57 8.23 19.41
C ASP A 283 1.06 7.48 18.18
N TYR A 284 0.77 7.94 16.96
CA TYR A 284 1.28 7.31 15.76
C TYR A 284 2.71 7.75 15.44
N ARG A 285 3.46 6.86 14.82
CA ARG A 285 4.75 7.13 14.18
C ARG A 285 4.55 7.24 12.68
N ARG A 286 5.34 8.08 12.01
CA ARG A 286 5.21 8.35 10.58
C ARG A 286 6.58 8.53 9.92
N VAL A 287 6.72 8.00 8.71
CA VAL A 287 7.83 8.28 7.78
C VAL A 287 7.26 8.55 6.38
N ASP A 288 8.04 9.22 5.52
CA ASP A 288 7.66 9.58 4.16
C ASP A 288 8.82 9.42 3.17
N ASP A 289 8.52 9.64 1.89
CA ASP A 289 9.49 9.72 0.79
C ASP A 289 9.99 11.15 0.52
N GLY A 290 9.75 12.10 1.43
CA GLY A 290 9.93 13.54 1.22
C GLY A 290 8.83 14.18 0.36
N ALA A 291 7.83 13.40 -0.07
CA ALA A 291 6.74 13.83 -0.92
C ALA A 291 5.40 13.29 -0.39
N ARG A 292 4.69 12.48 -1.18
CA ARG A 292 3.28 12.12 -0.94
C ARG A 292 3.08 10.72 -0.39
N GLN A 293 4.09 9.85 -0.51
CA GLN A 293 4.02 8.51 0.04
C GLN A 293 4.29 8.53 1.53
N GLN A 294 3.45 7.84 2.29
CA GLN A 294 3.48 7.85 3.74
C GLN A 294 3.38 6.41 4.26
N ILE A 295 4.15 6.12 5.32
CA ILE A 295 3.94 4.96 6.17
C ILE A 295 3.69 5.46 7.59
N MET A 296 2.62 4.97 8.21
CA MET A 296 2.21 5.27 9.57
C MET A 296 2.09 3.99 10.39
N ALA A 297 2.43 4.03 11.67
CA ALA A 297 2.27 2.89 12.58
C ALA A 297 1.84 3.34 13.98
N THR A 298 1.17 2.45 14.73
CA THR A 298 0.80 2.70 16.14
C THR A 298 2.02 2.81 17.06
N SER A 299 1.86 3.38 18.25
CA SER A 299 2.96 3.69 19.19
C SER A 299 3.77 2.49 19.68
N ASP A 300 3.17 1.31 19.69
CA ASP A 300 3.80 0.02 20.04
C ASP A 300 4.70 -0.52 18.92
N VAL A 301 4.71 0.16 17.77
CA VAL A 301 5.59 -0.11 16.64
C VAL A 301 6.64 0.99 16.54
N THR A 302 7.90 0.60 16.61
CA THR A 302 9.03 1.51 16.36
C THR A 302 9.41 1.46 14.89
N ILE A 303 9.58 2.62 14.25
CA ILE A 303 10.14 2.70 12.90
C ILE A 303 11.64 2.93 13.05
N CYS A 304 12.45 1.93 12.72
CA CYS A 304 13.91 2.00 12.85
C CYS A 304 14.52 2.82 11.71
N CYS A 305 14.15 2.48 10.48
CA CYS A 305 14.72 3.10 9.29
C CYS A 305 13.73 3.06 8.13
N HIS A 306 13.87 4.03 7.23
CA HIS A 306 13.12 4.10 5.99
C HIS A 306 14.02 4.60 4.86
N ARG A 307 13.66 4.28 3.62
CA ARG A 307 14.31 4.82 2.43
C ARG A 307 13.40 4.74 1.21
N ALA A 308 13.61 5.66 0.28
CA ALA A 308 13.10 5.53 -1.07
C ALA A 308 13.84 4.41 -1.82
N VAL A 309 13.11 3.68 -2.65
CA VAL A 309 13.64 2.69 -3.60
C VAL A 309 13.33 3.18 -5.01
N ASP A 310 14.34 3.27 -5.85
CA ASP A 310 14.18 3.73 -7.23
C ASP A 310 13.35 2.74 -8.06
N MET A 311 12.28 3.27 -8.65
CA MET A 311 11.39 2.56 -9.58
C MET A 311 11.86 2.68 -11.03
N ARG A 312 13.05 3.21 -11.30
CA ARG A 312 13.70 3.28 -12.62
C ARG A 312 12.82 3.92 -13.70
N GLY A 313 12.05 4.92 -13.29
CA GLY A 313 11.08 5.60 -14.16
C GLY A 313 10.01 4.68 -14.75
N SER A 314 9.66 3.58 -14.07
CA SER A 314 8.49 2.76 -14.45
C SER A 314 7.16 3.37 -13.98
N THR A 315 7.25 4.22 -12.95
CA THR A 315 6.20 5.08 -12.38
C THR A 315 6.87 6.40 -11.99
N ASP A 316 6.10 7.45 -11.74
CA ASP A 316 6.58 8.77 -11.30
C ASP A 316 6.83 8.87 -9.80
N HIS A 317 6.55 7.79 -9.06
CA HIS A 317 6.88 7.69 -7.65
C HIS A 317 8.07 6.76 -7.38
N PRO A 318 8.89 7.03 -6.35
CA PRO A 318 9.69 5.98 -5.75
C PRO A 318 8.77 4.94 -5.08
N ALA A 319 9.35 3.83 -4.62
CA ALA A 319 8.71 3.04 -3.57
C ALA A 319 9.24 3.48 -2.20
N LEU A 320 8.42 3.42 -1.17
CA LEU A 320 8.83 3.74 0.21
C LEU A 320 8.95 2.44 1.01
N LEU A 321 10.17 2.11 1.44
CA LEU A 321 10.45 0.96 2.30
C LEU A 321 10.71 1.42 3.73
N ALA A 322 10.03 0.83 4.70
CA ALA A 322 10.28 1.02 6.13
C ALA A 322 10.53 -0.31 6.83
N THR A 323 11.46 -0.31 7.79
CA THR A 323 11.66 -1.43 8.72
C THR A 323 11.16 -1.02 10.10
N LEU A 324 10.26 -1.84 10.62
CA LEU A 324 9.55 -1.62 11.86
C LEU A 324 9.90 -2.73 12.86
N THR A 325 9.83 -2.40 14.13
CA THR A 325 9.98 -3.34 15.25
C THR A 325 8.70 -3.29 16.06
N VAL A 326 8.03 -4.44 16.17
CA VAL A 326 6.82 -4.59 16.98
C VAL A 326 7.25 -4.98 18.39
N GLY A 327 6.88 -4.16 19.38
CA GLY A 327 7.10 -4.50 20.78
C GLY A 327 6.11 -5.57 21.23
N GLY A 328 6.57 -6.62 21.90
CA GLY A 328 5.69 -7.69 22.45
C GLY A 328 4.81 -7.27 23.63
N GLY A 329 4.77 -5.98 23.98
CA GLY A 329 4.02 -5.46 25.11
C GLY A 329 2.66 -4.95 24.69
N ALA A 330 1.59 -5.55 25.22
CA ALA A 330 0.28 -4.91 25.23
C ALA A 330 0.42 -3.49 25.83
N PRO A 331 -0.26 -2.47 25.27
CA PRO A 331 -0.20 -1.13 25.82
C PRO A 331 -0.62 -1.16 27.29
N ALA A 332 0.26 -0.64 28.16
CA ALA A 332 -0.02 -0.45 29.58
C ALA A 332 -1.20 0.52 29.71
N GLY A 333 -2.42 0.00 29.89
CA GLY A 333 -3.60 0.85 29.98
C GLY A 333 -4.96 0.14 30.07
N SER A 334 -5.07 -1.13 29.68
CA SER A 334 -6.33 -1.87 29.85
C SER A 334 -6.43 -2.46 31.27
N SER A 335 -6.55 -1.60 32.28
CA SER A 335 -7.16 -2.00 33.54
C SER A 335 -8.65 -2.22 33.28
N THR A 336 -9.03 -3.47 33.09
CA THR A 336 -10.42 -3.90 33.13
C THR A 336 -11.01 -3.50 34.48
N ILE A 337 -11.85 -2.47 34.50
CA ILE A 337 -12.78 -2.26 35.60
C ILE A 337 -13.84 -3.34 35.44
N ALA A 338 -13.71 -4.40 36.24
CA ALA A 338 -14.78 -5.37 36.41
C ALA A 338 -16.02 -4.65 36.97
N ARG A 339 -17.16 -4.84 36.31
CA ARG A 339 -18.50 -4.63 36.89
C ARG A 339 -19.20 -5.97 36.93
#